data_AF-N8Y8E2-F1
#
_entry.id   AF-N8Y8E2-F1
#
_cell.length_a   1.000
_cell.length_b   1.000
_cell.length_c   1.000
_cell.angle_alpha   90.00
_cell.angle_beta   90.00
_cell.angle_gamma   90.00
#
_symmetry.space_group_name_H-M   'P 1'
#
loop_
_entity.id
_entity.type
_entity.pdbx_description
1 polymer ?
#
loop_
_entity_poly.entity_id
_entity_poly.type
_entity_poly.pdbx_seq_one_letter_code
_entity_poly.pdbx_strand_id
1 'polypeptide(L)'
;MTEQILSETLTEMKYSEHLKELRKRLIYSIATVLTIFLLLLPLAQHNYHFLAQPLISRLPKNSTMIATDVMSTFLAPFKLNIYFAILLAIPFILYQFWRFIAPALYQSERKFGMALVLSSIGLFYLGLLFDSAFGVKLLCLSFTR
;
A
#
# COMPACT_ATOMS: atom_id res chain seq x y z
N MET A 1 21.68 -45.18 0.31
CA MET A 1 21.07 -44.79 1.61
C MET A 1 21.66 -43.48 2.14
N THR A 2 22.99 -43.30 2.18
CA THR A 2 23.66 -42.06 2.65
C THR A 2 23.44 -40.83 1.75
N GLU A 3 23.43 -40.99 0.41
CA GLU A 3 23.18 -39.86 -0.51
C GLU A 3 21.74 -39.34 -0.45
N GLN A 4 20.77 -40.22 -0.13
CA GLN A 4 19.38 -39.83 0.04
C GLN A 4 19.20 -38.95 1.28
N ILE A 5 19.82 -39.32 2.41
CA ILE A 5 19.81 -38.55 3.66
C ILE A 5 20.54 -37.19 3.48
N LEU A 6 21.62 -37.17 2.70
CA LEU A 6 22.33 -35.92 2.37
C LEU A 6 21.46 -35.00 1.51
N SER A 7 20.77 -35.54 0.50
CA SER A 7 19.86 -34.74 -0.34
C SER A 7 18.68 -34.16 0.46
N GLU A 8 18.11 -34.94 1.38
CA GLU A 8 16.96 -34.56 2.22
C GLU A 8 17.34 -33.44 3.21
N THR A 9 18.52 -33.55 3.84
CA THR A 9 19.05 -32.52 4.75
C THR A 9 19.41 -31.21 4.03
N LEU A 10 19.93 -31.25 2.79
CA LEU A 10 20.18 -30.06 1.98
C LEU A 10 18.89 -29.32 1.59
N THR A 11 17.83 -30.07 1.25
CA THR A 11 16.52 -29.49 0.95
C THR A 11 15.84 -28.88 2.18
N GLU A 12 15.92 -29.55 3.34
CA GLU A 12 15.40 -29.05 4.63
C GLU A 12 16.05 -27.71 5.03
N MET A 13 17.37 -27.60 4.88
CA MET A 13 18.11 -26.36 5.13
C MET A 13 17.68 -25.24 4.16
N LYS A 14 17.60 -25.52 2.86
CA LYS A 14 17.22 -24.53 1.83
C LYS A 14 15.78 -24.00 2.01
N TYR A 15 14.83 -24.89 2.33
CA TYR A 15 13.44 -24.49 2.58
C TYR A 15 13.32 -23.60 3.82
N SER A 16 13.97 -23.99 4.92
CA SER A 16 14.00 -23.24 6.17
C SER A 16 14.60 -21.85 6.00
N GLU A 17 15.63 -21.71 5.17
CA GLU A 17 16.25 -20.42 4.84
C GLU A 17 15.34 -19.53 4.00
N HIS A 18 14.68 -20.10 2.98
CA HIS A 18 13.76 -19.33 2.13
C HIS A 18 12.56 -18.77 2.92
N LEU A 19 11.99 -19.56 3.85
CA LEU A 19 10.93 -19.08 4.75
C LEU A 19 11.40 -18.00 5.72
N LYS A 20 12.65 -18.09 6.22
CA LYS A 20 13.24 -17.04 7.06
C LYS A 20 13.36 -15.72 6.28
N GLU A 21 13.71 -15.78 5.00
CA GLU A 21 13.73 -14.58 4.16
C GLU A 21 12.33 -13.99 4.01
N LEU A 22 11.31 -14.80 3.67
CA LEU A 22 9.93 -14.33 3.55
C LEU A 22 9.45 -13.59 4.80
N ARG A 23 9.63 -14.19 5.98
CA ARG A 23 9.24 -13.59 7.26
C ARG A 23 9.94 -12.24 7.47
N LYS A 24 11.25 -12.20 7.26
CA LYS A 24 12.04 -10.97 7.43
C LYS A 24 11.52 -9.87 6.50
N ARG A 25 11.26 -10.20 5.24
CA ARG A 25 10.75 -9.27 4.22
C ARG A 25 9.37 -8.71 4.61
N LEU A 26 8.47 -9.58 5.10
CA LEU A 26 7.13 -9.22 5.56
C LEU A 26 7.16 -8.29 6.78
N ILE A 27 8.06 -8.53 7.74
CA ILE A 27 8.22 -7.64 8.90
C ILE A 27 8.67 -6.25 8.45
N TYR A 28 9.62 -6.15 7.51
CA TYR A 28 10.07 -4.86 6.98
C TYR A 28 8.98 -4.12 6.19
N SER A 29 8.14 -4.83 5.41
CA SER A 29 7.04 -4.17 4.68
C SER A 29 6.00 -3.61 5.65
N ILE A 30 5.60 -4.40 6.66
CA ILE A 30 4.67 -3.96 7.71
C ILE A 30 5.28 -2.80 8.50
N ALA A 31 6.55 -2.88 8.90
CA ALA A 31 7.23 -1.81 9.63
C ALA A 31 7.29 -0.50 8.82
N THR A 32 7.50 -0.59 7.51
CA THR A 32 7.51 0.59 6.63
C THR A 32 6.13 1.23 6.52
N VAL A 33 5.08 0.41 6.32
CA VAL A 33 3.68 0.90 6.32
C VAL A 33 3.35 1.58 7.65
N LEU A 34 3.71 0.95 8.77
CA LEU A 34 3.50 1.52 10.10
C LEU A 34 4.26 2.84 10.28
N THR A 35 5.52 2.91 9.83
CA THR A 35 6.34 4.12 9.96
C THR A 35 5.72 5.29 9.18
N ILE A 36 5.31 5.04 7.94
CA ILE A 36 4.61 6.03 7.10
C ILE A 36 3.27 6.40 7.74
N PHE A 37 2.51 5.43 8.22
CA PHE A 37 1.24 5.66 8.89
C PHE A 37 1.40 6.58 10.12
N LEU A 38 2.37 6.30 10.99
CA LEU A 38 2.69 7.14 12.15
C LEU A 38 3.08 8.56 11.73
N LEU A 39 3.82 8.71 10.62
CA LEU A 39 4.22 10.00 10.07
C LEU A 39 3.04 10.78 9.47
N LEU A 40 2.01 10.08 9.00
CA LEU A 40 0.76 10.65 8.47
C LEU A 40 -0.29 10.98 9.55
N LEU A 41 -0.17 10.42 10.77
CA LEU A 41 -1.09 10.71 11.89
C LEU A 41 -1.28 12.21 12.19
N PRO A 42 -0.24 13.06 12.27
CA PRO A 42 -0.43 14.50 12.49
C PRO A 42 -1.13 15.20 11.31
N LEU A 43 -1.01 14.67 10.09
CA LEU A 43 -1.68 15.19 8.89
C LEU A 43 -3.11 14.66 8.72
N ALA A 44 -3.52 13.71 9.55
CA ALA A 44 -4.80 13.01 9.45
C ALA A 44 -6.01 13.94 9.40
N GLN A 45 -6.01 14.95 10.26
CA GLN A 45 -7.11 15.89 10.37
C GLN A 45 -7.17 16.82 9.14
N HIS A 46 -6.01 17.18 8.58
CA HIS A 46 -5.93 18.04 7.39
C HIS A 46 -6.45 17.33 6.14
N ASN A 47 -6.05 16.07 5.93
CA ASN A 47 -6.53 15.25 4.81
C ASN A 47 -8.06 15.04 4.88
N TYR A 48 -8.60 14.82 6.09
CA TYR A 48 -10.03 14.65 6.29
C TYR A 48 -10.84 15.91 5.98
N HIS A 49 -10.36 17.10 6.40
CA HIS A 49 -11.04 18.36 6.09
C HIS A 49 -11.12 18.64 4.58
N PHE A 50 -10.07 18.28 3.82
CA PHE A 50 -10.04 18.43 2.36
C PHE A 50 -11.07 17.53 1.67
N LEU A 51 -11.24 16.29 2.16
CA LEU A 51 -12.21 15.33 1.63
C LEU A 51 -13.65 15.56 2.11
N ALA A 52 -13.85 16.10 3.31
CA ALA A 52 -15.16 16.30 3.92
C ALA A 52 -15.89 17.57 3.41
N GLN A 53 -15.17 18.60 2.96
CA GLN A 53 -15.79 19.82 2.41
C GLN A 53 -16.78 19.59 1.26
N PRO A 54 -16.48 18.81 0.21
CA PRO A 54 -17.44 18.57 -0.88
C PRO A 54 -18.64 17.70 -0.46
N LEU A 55 -18.47 16.84 0.54
CA LEU A 55 -19.54 15.98 1.07
C LEU A 55 -20.53 16.78 1.94
N ILE A 56 -20.03 17.65 2.82
CA ILE A 56 -20.86 18.50 3.70
C ILE A 56 -21.68 19.51 2.88
N SER A 57 -21.15 19.96 1.74
CA SER A 57 -21.84 20.89 0.82
C SER A 57 -23.05 20.29 0.12
N ARG A 58 -23.24 18.96 0.19
CA ARG A 58 -24.35 18.23 -0.44
C ARG A 58 -25.35 17.65 0.59
N LEU A 59 -25.18 17.91 1.90
CA LEU A 59 -26.16 17.50 2.90
C LEU A 59 -27.28 18.57 3.05
N PRO A 60 -28.58 18.18 3.02
CA PRO A 60 -29.69 19.09 3.24
C PRO A 60 -29.69 19.63 4.69
N LYS A 61 -29.99 20.92 4.84
CA LYS A 61 -29.82 21.77 6.04
C LYS A 61 -30.72 21.43 7.26
N ASN A 62 -31.28 20.23 7.38
CA ASN A 62 -32.21 19.94 8.49
C ASN A 62 -32.22 18.46 8.92
N SER A 63 -31.09 17.95 9.38
CA SER A 63 -31.10 16.77 10.25
C SER A 63 -30.08 16.98 11.36
N THR A 64 -30.59 17.14 12.57
CA THR A 64 -29.79 17.12 13.79
C THR A 64 -28.95 15.84 13.81
N MET A 65 -27.65 15.99 14.02
CA MET A 65 -26.70 14.90 14.19
C MET A 65 -27.10 14.07 15.42
N ILE A 66 -27.86 12.99 15.21
CA ILE A 66 -28.07 11.93 16.20
C ILE A 66 -27.63 10.60 15.57
N ALA A 67 -26.54 10.09 16.15
CA ALA A 67 -26.04 8.72 16.13
C ALA A 67 -26.18 7.90 14.83
N THR A 68 -25.09 7.90 14.04
CA THR A 68 -24.54 6.66 13.47
C THR A 68 -23.07 6.60 13.89
N ASP A 69 -22.86 6.21 15.15
CA ASP A 69 -21.60 6.05 15.87
C ASP A 69 -20.62 7.24 15.86
N VAL A 70 -20.40 7.86 17.03
CA VAL A 70 -19.24 8.74 17.30
C VAL A 70 -17.90 8.06 16.95
N MET A 71 -17.88 6.72 16.97
CA MET A 71 -16.76 5.90 16.52
C MET A 71 -16.48 6.08 15.00
N SER A 72 -17.50 6.26 14.17
CA SER A 72 -17.34 6.39 12.71
C SER A 72 -16.62 7.68 12.31
N THR A 73 -16.92 8.80 12.98
CA THR A 73 -16.24 10.10 12.75
C THR A 73 -14.77 10.05 13.17
N PHE A 74 -14.42 9.26 14.20
CA PHE A 74 -13.04 9.08 14.63
C PHE A 74 -12.28 8.04 13.78
N LEU A 75 -12.93 6.95 13.37
CA LEU A 75 -12.30 5.90 12.56
C LEU A 75 -12.18 6.27 11.08
N ALA A 76 -13.06 7.13 10.54
CA ALA A 76 -13.00 7.57 9.15
C ALA A 76 -11.65 8.20 8.74
N PRO A 77 -11.11 9.21 9.44
CA PRO A 77 -9.79 9.75 9.13
C PRO A 77 -8.69 8.69 9.30
N PHE A 78 -8.83 7.80 10.28
CA PHE A 78 -7.85 6.74 10.52
C PHE A 78 -7.78 5.74 9.37
N LYS A 79 -8.94 5.25 8.90
CA LYS A 79 -9.05 4.36 7.72
C LYS A 79 -8.48 5.00 6.47
N LEU A 80 -8.79 6.28 6.24
CA LEU A 80 -8.26 7.03 5.12
C LEU A 80 -6.72 7.08 5.16
N ASN A 81 -6.12 7.43 6.30
CA ASN A 81 -4.66 7.48 6.41
C ASN A 81 -4.01 6.11 6.27
N ILE A 82 -4.66 5.02 6.71
CA ILE A 82 -4.16 3.66 6.45
C ILE A 82 -4.06 3.42 4.94
N TYR A 83 -5.08 3.80 4.16
CA TYR A 83 -5.01 3.69 2.71
C TYR A 83 -3.91 4.55 2.11
N PHE A 84 -3.78 5.82 2.50
CA PHE A 84 -2.70 6.69 2.03
C PHE A 84 -1.31 6.18 2.41
N ALA A 85 -1.15 5.66 3.63
CA ALA A 85 0.11 5.09 4.10
C ALA A 85 0.50 3.85 3.30
N ILE A 86 -0.45 2.97 3.01
CA ILE A 86 -0.23 1.81 2.12
C ILE A 86 0.14 2.29 0.72
N LEU A 87 -0.58 3.29 0.18
CA LEU A 87 -0.34 3.87 -1.14
C LEU A 87 1.09 4.39 -1.28
N LEU A 88 1.57 5.12 -0.29
CA LEU A 88 2.95 5.62 -0.21
C LEU A 88 3.98 4.51 0.01
N ALA A 89 3.59 3.43 0.70
CA ALA A 89 4.46 2.28 0.98
C ALA A 89 4.59 1.31 -0.21
N ILE A 90 3.65 1.31 -1.17
CA ILE A 90 3.63 0.43 -2.35
C ILE A 90 4.97 0.34 -3.09
N PRO A 91 5.70 1.43 -3.42
CA PRO A 91 7.00 1.31 -4.09
C PRO A 91 8.02 0.49 -3.29
N PHE A 92 8.02 0.64 -1.96
CA PHE A 92 8.90 -0.12 -1.07
C PHE A 92 8.45 -1.58 -0.96
N ILE A 93 7.14 -1.82 -0.85
CA ILE A 93 6.56 -3.17 -0.81
C ILE A 93 6.89 -3.93 -2.10
N LEU A 94 6.71 -3.32 -3.27
CA LEU A 94 7.04 -3.92 -4.56
C LEU A 94 8.53 -4.27 -4.67
N TYR A 95 9.41 -3.36 -4.24
CA TYR A 95 10.84 -3.61 -4.23
C TYR A 95 11.21 -4.80 -3.33
N GLN A 96 10.64 -4.84 -2.12
CA GLN A 96 10.88 -5.90 -1.15
C GLN A 96 10.33 -7.26 -1.63
N PHE A 97 9.17 -7.25 -2.30
CA PHE A 97 8.55 -8.42 -2.92
C PHE A 97 9.41 -8.96 -4.07
N TRP A 98 9.90 -8.10 -4.96
CA TRP A 98 10.79 -8.51 -6.03
C TRP A 98 12.10 -9.09 -5.51
N ARG A 99 12.67 -8.51 -4.46
CA ARG A 99 13.90 -9.02 -3.85
C ARG A 99 13.74 -10.42 -3.26
N PHE A 100 12.52 -10.80 -2.84
CA PHE A 100 12.18 -12.16 -2.42
C PHE A 100 12.06 -13.14 -3.61
N ILE A 101 11.63 -12.66 -4.78
CA ILE A 101 11.48 -13.47 -6.01
C ILE A 101 12.80 -13.60 -6.77
N ALA A 102 13.64 -12.57 -6.75
CA ALA A 102 14.94 -12.53 -7.41
C ALA A 102 15.85 -13.75 -7.15
N PRO A 103 15.95 -14.34 -5.94
CA PRO A 103 16.73 -15.56 -5.72
C PRO A 103 16.18 -16.80 -6.44
N ALA A 104 14.93 -16.78 -6.91
CA ALA A 104 14.32 -17.88 -7.66
C ALA A 104 14.49 -17.74 -9.20
N LEU A 105 14.97 -16.59 -9.69
CA LEU A 105 15.18 -16.34 -11.13
C LEU A 105 16.64 -16.54 -11.55
N TYR A 106 16.86 -17.00 -12.78
CA TYR A 106 18.19 -17.08 -13.38
C TYR A 106 18.85 -15.70 -13.45
N GLN A 107 20.16 -15.63 -13.21
CA GLN A 107 20.89 -14.35 -13.07
C GLN A 107 20.75 -13.41 -14.28
N SER A 108 20.55 -13.96 -15.48
CA SER A 108 20.30 -13.21 -16.72
C SER A 108 18.91 -12.56 -16.77
N GLU A 109 17.89 -13.20 -16.18
CA GLU A 109 16.49 -12.73 -16.19
C GLU A 109 16.22 -11.69 -15.09
N ARG A 110 17.12 -11.60 -14.09
CA ARG A 110 17.03 -10.62 -13.00
C ARG A 110 16.98 -9.18 -13.51
N LYS A 111 17.65 -8.84 -14.62
CA LYS A 111 17.59 -7.49 -15.20
C LYS A 111 16.20 -7.13 -15.72
N PHE A 112 15.52 -8.08 -16.39
CA PHE A 112 14.16 -7.88 -16.87
C PHE A 112 13.17 -7.72 -15.71
N GLY A 113 13.33 -8.52 -14.66
CA GLY A 113 12.52 -8.37 -13.45
C GLY A 113 12.68 -7.00 -12.79
N MET A 114 13.90 -6.47 -12.74
CA MET A 114 14.14 -5.13 -12.17
C MET A 114 13.53 -4.01 -13.03
N ALA A 115 13.60 -4.13 -14.36
CA ALA A 115 12.95 -3.19 -15.29
C ALA A 115 11.42 -3.24 -15.17
N LEU A 116 10.84 -4.43 -14.94
CA LEU A 116 9.41 -4.60 -14.70
C LEU A 116 8.97 -3.90 -13.41
N VAL A 117 9.69 -4.10 -12.30
CA VAL A 117 9.37 -3.45 -11.02
C VAL A 117 9.45 -1.93 -11.13
N LEU A 118 10.49 -1.42 -11.79
CA LEU A 118 10.64 0.02 -12.00
C LEU A 118 9.49 0.58 -12.84
N SER A 119 9.10 -0.15 -13.89
CA SER A 119 7.92 0.18 -14.69
C SER A 119 6.64 0.16 -13.85
N SER A 120 6.43 -0.84 -12.99
CA SER A 120 5.27 -0.91 -12.10
C SER A 120 5.20 0.26 -11.12
N ILE A 121 6.34 0.67 -10.56
CA ILE A 121 6.42 1.85 -9.69
C ILE A 121 6.05 3.12 -10.48
N GLY A 122 6.61 3.29 -11.69
CA GLY A 122 6.28 4.41 -12.56
C GLY A 122 4.80 4.44 -12.94
N LEU A 123 4.23 3.29 -13.32
CA LEU A 123 2.83 3.15 -13.68
C LEU A 123 1.90 3.44 -12.50
N PHE A 124 2.31 3.07 -11.29
CA PHE A 124 1.56 3.36 -10.07
C PHE A 124 1.48 4.87 -9.81
N TYR A 125 2.60 5.60 -9.87
CA TYR A 125 2.59 7.06 -9.73
C TYR A 125 1.84 7.76 -10.87
N LEU A 126 1.95 7.25 -12.11
CA LEU A 126 1.14 7.74 -13.23
C LEU A 126 -0.35 7.54 -12.97
N GLY A 127 -0.75 6.41 -12.41
CA GLY A 127 -2.13 6.16 -11.97
C GLY A 127 -2.59 7.12 -10.89
N LEU A 128 -1.75 7.43 -9.90
CA LEU A 128 -2.07 8.41 -8.85
C LEU A 128 -2.25 9.83 -9.40
N LEU A 129 -1.37 10.24 -10.32
CA LEU A 129 -1.49 11.53 -11.01
C LEU A 129 -2.75 11.58 -11.88
N PHE A 130 -3.07 10.48 -12.57
CA PHE A 130 -4.27 10.37 -13.39
C PHE A 130 -5.54 10.44 -12.55
N ASP A 131 -5.64 9.69 -11.46
CA ASP A 131 -6.77 9.73 -10.53
C ASP A 131 -6.95 11.14 -9.94
N SER A 132 -5.86 11.76 -9.48
CA SER A 132 -5.91 13.11 -8.92
C SER A 132 -6.39 14.15 -9.96
N ALA A 133 -5.94 14.05 -11.21
CA ALA A 133 -6.34 14.95 -12.28
C ALA A 133 -7.76 14.67 -12.80
N PHE A 134 -8.15 13.41 -12.91
CA PHE A 134 -9.44 12.99 -13.46
C PHE A 134 -10.57 13.08 -12.42
N GLY A 135 -10.34 12.62 -11.19
CA GLY A 135 -11.32 12.65 -10.10
C GLY A 135 -11.74 14.08 -9.73
N VAL A 136 -10.78 14.99 -9.57
CA VAL A 136 -11.07 16.41 -9.28
C VAL A 136 -11.79 17.08 -10.46
N LYS A 137 -11.37 16.81 -11.70
CA LYS A 137 -11.93 17.43 -12.89
C LYS A 137 -13.33 16.89 -13.25
N LEU A 138 -13.57 15.59 -13.06
CA LEU A 138 -14.87 14.95 -13.23
C LEU A 138 -15.86 15.42 -12.16
N LEU A 139 -15.40 15.55 -10.90
CA LEU A 139 -16.23 16.09 -9.81
C LEU A 139 -16.60 17.56 -10.05
N CYS A 140 -15.68 18.37 -10.59
CA CYS A 140 -15.95 19.77 -10.92
C CYS A 140 -16.89 19.93 -12.14
N LEU A 141 -16.76 19.07 -13.16
CA LEU A 141 -17.64 19.05 -14.34
C LEU A 141 -19.05 18.53 -14.04
N SER A 142 -19.18 17.53 -13.15
CA SER A 142 -20.47 16.98 -12.72
C SER A 142 -21.32 17.99 -11.92
N PHE A 143 -20.68 18.99 -11.28
CA PHE A 143 -21.38 20.03 -10.50
C PHE A 143 -21.79 21.25 -11.33
N THR A 144 -21.24 21.41 -12.54
CA THR A 144 -21.54 22.55 -13.43
C THR A 144 -22.75 22.28 -14.35
N ARG A 145 -23.48 21.18 -14.11
CA ARG A 145 -24.72 20.81 -14.81
C ARG A 145 -25.81 20.50 -13.79
#